data_AF-A0A6N7B877-F1
#
_entry.id   AF-A0A6N7B877-F1
#
_cell.length_a   1.000
_cell.length_b   1.000
_cell.length_c   1.000
_cell.angle_alpha   90.00
_cell.angle_beta   90.00
_cell.angle_gamma   90.00
#
_symmetry.space_group_name_H-M   'P 1'
#
loop_
_entity.id
_entity.type
_entity.pdbx_description
1 polymer ?
#
loop_
_entity_poly.entity_id
_entity_poly.type
_entity_poly.pdbx_seq_one_letter_code
_entity_poly.pdbx_strand_id
1 'polypeptide(L)'
;MRLIPQLTTSLLNMKNYKLILFIIIVPFLIVLKAQPETWKAEKHDGYKLFYTTQDSESKKEYLLYIERGIDSVRKFFGSEFKKEFEIYIHPNRKSLDEQWRKDWNMPEFKSEC
;
A
#
# COMPACT_ATOMS: atom_id res chain seq x y z
N MET A 1 -16.99 65.02 16.98
CA MET A 1 -17.15 64.08 18.12
C MET A 1 -18.35 63.18 17.84
N ARG A 2 -18.25 61.89 18.21
CA ARG A 2 -19.20 60.77 18.01
C ARG A 2 -19.01 60.01 16.69
N LEU A 3 -18.96 58.69 16.65
CA LEU A 3 -18.63 57.61 17.59
C LEU A 3 -18.62 56.39 16.66
N ILE A 4 -17.53 55.60 16.66
CA ILE A 4 -17.54 54.27 16.05
C ILE A 4 -18.38 53.37 16.97
N PRO A 5 -19.28 52.54 16.42
CA PRO A 5 -19.38 51.18 16.93
C PRO A 5 -19.52 50.18 15.77
N GLN A 6 -18.60 49.23 15.64
CA GLN A 6 -18.54 47.94 16.34
C GLN A 6 -18.88 46.82 15.34
N LEU A 7 -17.83 46.09 14.96
CA LEU A 7 -17.76 44.64 15.09
C LEU A 7 -19.07 43.88 14.83
N THR A 8 -19.46 43.74 13.57
CA THR A 8 -20.39 42.69 13.14
C THR A 8 -19.64 41.53 12.48
N THR A 9 -18.53 41.12 13.10
CA THR A 9 -17.84 39.86 12.82
C THR A 9 -18.25 38.78 13.83
N SER A 10 -19.55 38.68 14.16
CA SER A 10 -20.07 37.63 15.07
C SER A 10 -21.20 36.78 14.47
N LEU A 11 -21.36 36.80 13.15
CA LEU A 11 -22.31 35.93 12.44
C LEU A 11 -21.59 34.90 11.55
N LEU A 12 -20.51 34.29 12.05
CA LEU A 12 -20.17 32.93 11.61
C LEU A 12 -21.21 31.99 12.23
N ASN A 13 -22.33 31.93 11.53
CA ASN A 13 -23.55 31.18 11.75
C ASN A 13 -23.35 29.83 12.48
N MET A 14 -23.86 29.69 13.71
CA MET A 14 -23.92 28.43 14.47
C MET A 14 -24.77 27.34 13.78
N LYS A 15 -25.30 27.55 12.57
CA LYS A 15 -25.85 26.48 11.72
C LYS A 15 -24.82 25.87 10.76
N ASN A 16 -23.76 26.60 10.44
CA ASN A 16 -22.78 26.20 9.42
C ASN A 16 -21.56 25.49 10.01
N TYR A 17 -21.38 25.50 11.34
CA TYR A 17 -20.24 24.81 11.98
C TYR A 17 -20.25 23.30 11.72
N LYS A 18 -21.43 22.66 11.64
CA LYS A 18 -21.54 21.23 11.28
C LYS A 18 -21.08 20.95 9.86
N LEU A 19 -21.38 21.87 8.92
CA LEU A 19 -20.95 21.78 7.54
C LEU A 19 -19.44 22.00 7.41
N ILE A 20 -18.90 23.00 8.12
CA ILE A 20 -17.46 23.27 8.19
C ILE A 20 -16.72 22.07 8.82
N LEU A 21 -17.25 21.51 9.90
CA LEU A 21 -16.71 20.32 10.55
C LEU A 21 -16.71 19.12 9.60
N PHE A 22 -17.78 18.91 8.82
CA PHE A 22 -17.85 17.84 7.83
C PHE A 22 -16.83 18.03 6.69
N ILE A 23 -16.66 19.26 6.19
CA ILE A 23 -15.69 19.60 5.16
C ILE A 23 -14.25 19.38 5.63
N ILE A 24 -13.95 19.53 6.92
CA ILE A 24 -12.60 19.30 7.47
C ILE A 24 -12.38 17.82 7.80
N ILE A 25 -13.36 17.16 8.43
CA ILE A 25 -13.21 15.78 8.93
C ILE A 25 -13.13 14.78 7.77
N VAL A 26 -13.95 14.92 6.73
CA VAL A 26 -13.98 13.96 5.62
C VAL A 26 -12.63 13.83 4.89
N PRO A 27 -11.98 14.92 4.42
CA PRO A 27 -10.65 14.81 3.80
C PRO A 27 -9.59 14.33 4.79
N PHE A 28 -9.69 14.70 6.08
CA PHE A 28 -8.78 14.20 7.11
C PHE A 28 -8.87 12.66 7.27
N LEU A 29 -10.09 12.10 7.26
CA LEU A 29 -10.30 10.65 7.30
C LEU A 29 -9.79 9.94 6.02
N ILE A 30 -9.87 10.60 4.86
CA ILE A 30 -9.34 10.07 3.59
C ILE A 30 -7.80 10.01 3.65
N VAL A 31 -7.15 11.07 4.13
CA VAL A 31 -5.69 11.10 4.31
C VAL A 31 -5.23 10.07 5.34
N LEU A 32 -5.99 9.83 6.41
CA LEU A 32 -5.64 8.84 7.42
C LEU A 32 -5.68 7.39 6.89
N LYS A 33 -6.52 7.10 5.89
CA LYS A 33 -6.52 5.81 5.18
C LYS A 33 -5.38 5.66 4.19
N ALA A 34 -4.81 6.76 3.70
CA ALA A 34 -3.64 6.75 2.83
C ALA A 34 -2.35 6.55 3.64
N GLN A 35 -2.26 5.43 4.37
CA GLN A 35 -0.99 4.99 4.91
C GLN A 35 -0.11 4.55 3.72
N PRO A 36 1.12 5.06 3.58
CA PRO A 36 2.01 4.59 2.53
C PRO A 36 2.24 3.09 2.71
N GLU A 37 2.15 2.33 1.61
CA GLU A 37 2.44 0.89 1.60
C GLU A 37 3.91 0.70 2.01
N THR A 38 4.13 0.34 3.27
CA THR A 38 5.47 0.09 3.79
C THR A 38 5.81 -1.38 3.60
N TRP A 39 6.76 -1.63 2.70
CA TRP A 39 7.32 -2.95 2.49
C TRP A 39 8.08 -3.40 3.73
N LYS A 40 7.73 -4.58 4.23
CA LYS A 40 8.47 -5.34 5.24
C LYS A 40 9.32 -6.38 4.54
N ALA A 41 10.47 -6.69 5.12
CA ALA A 41 11.37 -7.73 4.63
C ALA A 41 11.55 -8.81 5.70
N GLU A 42 11.44 -10.07 5.29
CA GLU A 42 11.65 -11.25 6.13
C GLU A 42 12.66 -12.16 5.45
N LYS A 43 13.68 -12.60 6.20
CA LYS A 43 14.74 -13.45 5.68
C LYS A 43 14.40 -14.92 5.87
N HIS A 44 14.50 -15.69 4.80
CA HIS A 44 14.36 -17.14 4.78
C HIS A 44 15.66 -17.79 4.29
N ASP A 45 15.72 -19.12 4.36
CA ASP A 45 16.86 -19.85 3.80
C ASP A 45 16.80 -19.85 2.27
N GLY A 46 17.77 -19.18 1.64
CA GLY A 46 17.86 -19.06 0.19
C GLY A 46 16.99 -17.96 -0.46
N TYR A 47 16.16 -17.23 0.29
CA TYR A 47 15.40 -16.10 -0.25
C TYR A 47 15.02 -15.03 0.79
N LYS A 48 14.65 -13.84 0.31
CA LYS A 48 14.01 -12.78 1.11
C LYS A 48 12.59 -12.55 0.64
N LEU A 49 11.67 -12.49 1.59
CA LEU A 49 10.26 -12.21 1.35
C LEU A 49 9.94 -10.75 1.66
N PHE A 50 9.36 -10.07 0.69
CA PHE A 50 8.87 -8.71 0.79
C PHE A 50 7.35 -8.68 0.75
N TYR A 51 6.72 -8.01 1.70
CA TYR A 51 5.25 -7.95 1.82
C TYR A 51 4.81 -6.66 2.51
N THR A 52 3.57 -6.21 2.28
CA THR A 52 3.03 -5.03 2.99
C THR A 52 2.29 -5.43 4.27
N THR A 53 1.88 -4.47 5.08
CA THR A 53 1.07 -4.76 6.26
C THR A 53 -0.29 -5.38 5.90
N GLN A 54 -0.86 -5.04 4.75
CA GLN A 54 -2.14 -5.59 4.28
C GLN A 54 -2.03 -7.10 3.97
N ASP A 55 -0.84 -7.55 3.56
CA ASP A 55 -0.60 -8.94 3.17
C ASP A 55 -0.29 -9.87 4.35
N SER A 56 -0.17 -9.33 5.57
CA SER A 56 0.39 -10.09 6.70
C SER A 56 -0.42 -11.34 7.06
N GLU A 57 -1.74 -11.34 6.83
CA GLU A 57 -2.61 -12.49 7.07
C GLU A 57 -2.48 -13.53 5.94
N SER A 58 -2.62 -13.08 4.69
CA SER A 58 -2.51 -13.94 3.48
C SER A 58 -1.11 -14.51 3.25
N LYS A 59 -0.06 -13.84 3.75
CA LYS A 59 1.33 -14.29 3.67
C LYS A 59 1.51 -15.74 4.11
N LYS A 60 0.81 -16.17 5.17
CA LYS A 60 0.91 -17.54 5.69
C LYS A 60 0.53 -18.59 4.64
N GLU A 61 -0.48 -18.30 3.82
CA GLU A 61 -0.90 -19.19 2.74
C GLU A 61 0.13 -19.16 1.59
N TYR A 62 0.58 -17.98 1.20
CA TYR A 62 1.57 -17.83 0.12
C TYR A 62 2.89 -18.51 0.42
N LEU A 63 3.35 -18.51 1.68
CA LEU A 63 4.53 -19.25 2.10
C LEU A 63 4.43 -20.75 1.77
N LEU A 64 3.25 -21.36 1.91
CA LEU A 64 3.08 -22.78 1.57
C LEU A 64 3.28 -23.03 0.06
N TYR A 65 2.82 -22.11 -0.79
CA TYR A 65 3.00 -22.24 -2.24
C TYR A 65 4.45 -21.96 -2.66
N ILE A 66 5.08 -20.97 -2.04
CA ILE A 66 6.49 -20.61 -2.27
C ILE A 66 7.39 -21.80 -1.96
N GLU A 67 7.29 -22.38 -0.76
CA GLU A 67 8.14 -23.50 -0.34
C GLU A 67 7.93 -24.74 -1.22
N ARG A 68 6.67 -25.07 -1.58
CA ARG A 68 6.39 -26.17 -2.51
C ARG A 68 7.00 -25.92 -3.90
N GLY A 69 6.96 -24.68 -4.38
CA GLY A 69 7.55 -24.30 -5.66
C GLY A 69 9.07 -24.46 -5.64
N ILE A 70 9.72 -23.93 -4.61
CA ILE A 70 11.16 -24.05 -4.36
C ILE A 70 11.57 -25.54 -4.33
N ASP A 71 10.87 -26.36 -3.55
CA ASP A 71 11.11 -27.79 -3.45
C ASP A 71 10.92 -28.51 -4.79
N SER A 72 9.91 -28.13 -5.56
CA SER A 72 9.67 -28.72 -6.87
C SER A 72 10.81 -28.43 -7.84
N VAL A 73 11.32 -27.19 -7.84
CA VAL A 73 12.46 -26.78 -8.69
C VAL A 73 13.73 -27.51 -8.25
N ARG A 74 14.01 -27.57 -6.94
CA ARG A 74 15.15 -28.30 -6.38
C ARG A 74 15.15 -29.77 -6.78
N LYS A 75 13.99 -30.44 -6.66
CA LYS A 75 13.82 -31.85 -7.04
C LYS A 75 14.02 -32.07 -8.53
N PHE A 76 13.51 -31.17 -9.37
CA PHE A 76 13.65 -31.28 -10.82
C PHE A 76 15.12 -31.16 -11.28
N PHE A 77 15.85 -30.19 -10.75
CA PHE A 77 17.25 -29.96 -11.11
C PHE A 77 18.27 -30.75 -10.28
N GLY A 78 17.83 -31.41 -9.20
CA GLY A 78 18.71 -32.14 -8.28
C GLY A 78 19.74 -31.26 -7.57
N SER A 79 19.46 -29.95 -7.43
CA SER A 79 20.41 -29.00 -6.83
C SER A 79 19.70 -27.81 -6.19
N GLU A 80 20.42 -27.16 -5.28
CA GLU A 80 20.01 -25.93 -4.60
C GLU A 80 20.12 -24.69 -5.51
N PHE A 81 19.37 -23.65 -5.16
CA PHE A 81 19.54 -22.34 -5.79
C PHE A 81 20.92 -21.78 -5.44
N LYS A 82 21.71 -21.42 -6.46
CA LYS A 82 23.08 -20.92 -6.27
C LYS A 82 23.16 -19.54 -5.64
N LYS A 83 22.06 -18.77 -5.68
CA LYS A 83 21.98 -17.39 -5.23
C LYS A 83 20.70 -17.19 -4.44
N GLU A 84 20.79 -16.33 -3.42
CA GLU A 84 19.61 -15.80 -2.75
C GLU A 84 18.77 -15.01 -3.77
N PHE A 85 17.45 -15.16 -3.71
CA PHE A 85 16.52 -14.42 -4.56
C PHE A 85 15.45 -13.73 -3.72
N GLU A 86 14.73 -12.81 -4.34
CA GLU A 86 13.74 -11.96 -3.68
C GLU A 86 12.34 -12.33 -4.17
N ILE A 87 11.39 -12.39 -3.25
CA ILE A 87 9.98 -12.69 -3.53
C ILE A 87 9.16 -11.51 -3.02
N TYR A 88 8.29 -10.97 -3.87
CA TYR A 88 7.41 -9.85 -3.55
C TYR A 88 5.95 -10.30 -3.59
N ILE A 89 5.25 -10.15 -2.46
CA ILE A 89 3.79 -10.30 -2.38
C ILE A 89 3.18 -8.91 -2.57
N HIS A 90 2.47 -8.72 -3.67
CA HIS A 90 1.81 -7.45 -3.98
C HIS A 90 0.39 -7.42 -3.40
N PRO A 91 -0.02 -6.33 -2.73
CA PRO A 91 -1.31 -6.24 -2.04
C PRO A 91 -2.51 -6.20 -2.98
N ASN A 92 -2.28 -5.79 -4.23
CA ASN A 92 -3.32 -5.72 -5.25
C ASN A 92 -2.70 -5.67 -6.64
N ARG A 93 -3.55 -5.84 -7.64
CA ARG A 93 -3.12 -5.85 -9.04
C ARG A 93 -2.47 -4.55 -9.49
N LYS A 94 -2.94 -3.40 -8.97
CA LYS A 94 -2.37 -2.10 -9.30
C LYS A 94 -0.90 -2.00 -8.88
N SER A 95 -0.56 -2.51 -7.68
CA SER A 95 0.83 -2.54 -7.21
C SER A 95 1.73 -3.41 -8.10
N LEU A 96 1.23 -4.56 -8.55
CA LEU A 96 1.96 -5.44 -9.47
C LEU A 96 2.16 -4.78 -10.85
N ASP A 97 1.11 -4.16 -11.40
CA ASP A 97 1.18 -3.45 -12.68
C ASP A 97 2.15 -2.26 -12.62
N GLU A 98 2.18 -1.51 -11.53
CA GLU A 98 3.15 -0.43 -11.32
C GLU A 98 4.59 -0.95 -11.36
N GLN A 99 4.84 -2.09 -10.73
CA GLN A 99 6.15 -2.73 -10.75
C GLN A 99 6.54 -3.17 -12.16
N TRP A 100 5.64 -3.85 -12.89
CA TRP A 100 5.91 -4.29 -14.26
C TRP A 100 6.08 -3.14 -15.25
N ARG A 101 5.27 -2.09 -15.16
CA ARG A 101 5.43 -0.87 -15.97
C ARG A 101 6.83 -0.28 -15.81
N LYS A 102 7.33 -0.24 -14.57
CA LYS A 102 8.66 0.25 -14.25
C LYS A 102 9.75 -0.69 -14.78
N ASP A 103 9.68 -1.97 -14.45
CA ASP A 103 10.73 -2.94 -14.76
C ASP A 103 10.86 -3.22 -16.26
N TRP A 104 9.74 -3.18 -16.98
CA TRP A 104 9.70 -3.41 -18.43
C TRP A 104 9.79 -2.11 -19.23
N ASN A 105 9.82 -0.95 -18.56
CA ASN A 105 9.83 0.36 -19.18
C ASN A 105 8.66 0.56 -20.17
N MET A 106 7.46 0.15 -19.77
CA MET A 106 6.23 0.23 -20.55
C MET A 106 5.16 0.98 -19.75
N PRO A 107 5.09 2.32 -19.80
CA PRO A 107 4.20 3.12 -18.94
C PRO A 107 2.71 2.86 -19.16
N GLU A 108 2.34 2.39 -20.35
CA GLU A 108 0.97 2.04 -20.73
C GLU A 108 0.66 0.55 -20.50
N PHE A 109 1.61 -0.23 -19.95
CA PHE A 109 1.36 -1.64 -19.69
C PHE A 109 0.25 -1.79 -18.65
N LYS A 110 -0.74 -2.57 -19.04
CA LYS A 110 -1.83 -3.04 -18.20
C LYS A 110 -1.96 -4.53 -18.46
N SER A 111 -1.91 -5.30 -17.41
CA SER A 111 -2.07 -6.74 -17.51
C SER A 111 -3.56 -7.10 -17.63
N GLU A 112 -3.84 -8.18 -18.36
CA GLU A 112 -5.22 -8.54 -18.76
C GLU A 112 -6.07 -9.14 -17.62
N CYS A 113 -5.42 -9.81 -16.67
CA CYS A 113 -6.09 -10.56 -15.60
C CYS A 113 -6.24 -9.77 -14.29
#